data_AF-A0A2V6FMP2-F1
#
_entry.id   AF-A0A2V6FMP2-F1
#
_cell.length_a   1.000
_cell.length_b   1.000
_cell.length_c   1.000
_cell.angle_alpha   90.00
_cell.angle_beta   90.00
_cell.angle_gamma   90.00
#
_symmetry.space_group_name_H-M   'P 1'
#
loop_
_entity.id
_entity.type
_entity.pdbx_description
1 polymer ?
#
loop_
_entity_poly.entity_id
_entity_poly.type
_entity_poly.pdbx_seq_one_letter_code
_entity_poly.pdbx_strand_id
1 'polypeptide(L)'
;MEPFVLIGFAVLAVVAFILVIVFLKFFTTWLRARVASAPVSIGKMIGMSLRKVPVGLIVDNRITAVKAGIDIASDPLEAHYLAGGDVGQVILALIAADKAGIGLDFNRACAIDLAT
;
A
#
# COMPACT_ATOMS: atom_id res chain seq x y z
N MET A 1 -30.33 30.39 -19.35
CA MET A 1 -29.79 29.58 -18.23
C MET A 1 -28.68 30.41 -17.62
N GLU A 2 -28.88 30.90 -16.39
CA GLU A 2 -27.94 31.79 -15.70
C GLU A 2 -26.51 31.20 -15.75
N PRO A 3 -25.49 31.97 -16.14
CA PRO A 3 -24.10 31.48 -16.25
C PRO A 3 -23.58 30.85 -14.95
N PHE A 4 -24.14 31.24 -13.80
CA PHE A 4 -23.86 30.66 -12.48
C PHE A 4 -24.28 29.19 -12.35
N VAL A 5 -25.37 28.76 -12.98
CA VAL A 5 -25.84 27.36 -12.94
C VAL A 5 -24.90 26.45 -13.74
N LEU A 6 -24.40 26.94 -14.88
CA LEU A 6 -23.44 26.24 -15.73
C LEU A 6 -22.08 26.05 -15.03
N ILE A 7 -21.62 27.07 -14.31
CA ILE A 7 -20.41 27.00 -13.48
C ILE A 7 -20.61 25.99 -12.32
N GLY A 8 -21.77 26.00 -11.66
CA GLY A 8 -22.09 25.04 -10.60
C GLY A 8 -22.07 23.58 -11.08
N PHE A 9 -22.68 23.29 -12.22
CA PHE A 9 -22.63 21.96 -12.84
C PHE A 9 -21.22 21.55 -13.26
N ALA A 10 -20.41 22.48 -13.79
CA ALA A 10 -19.02 22.21 -14.15
C ALA A 10 -18.17 21.83 -12.92
N VAL A 11 -18.30 22.56 -11.80
CA VAL A 11 -17.59 22.24 -10.55
C VAL A 11 -18.04 20.88 -10.00
N LEU A 12 -19.34 20.60 -10.00
CA LEU A 12 -19.87 19.31 -9.54
C LEU A 12 -19.34 18.14 -10.39
N ALA A 13 -19.29 18.31 -11.72
CA ALA A 13 -18.76 17.31 -12.64
C ALA A 13 -17.26 17.04 -12.39
N VAL A 14 -16.47 18.08 -12.11
CA VAL A 14 -15.04 17.94 -11.78
C VAL A 14 -14.85 17.19 -10.46
N VAL A 15 -15.61 17.53 -9.41
CA VAL A 15 -15.54 16.83 -8.12
C VAL A 15 -15.94 15.36 -8.26
N ALA A 16 -17.03 15.08 -8.98
CA ALA A 16 -17.47 13.72 -9.27
C ALA A 16 -16.40 12.92 -10.04
N PHE A 17 -15.76 13.55 -11.02
CA PHE A 17 -14.69 12.93 -11.81
C PHE A 17 -13.47 12.58 -10.93
N ILE A 18 -13.06 13.47 -10.03
CA ILE A 18 -11.97 13.22 -9.09
C ILE A 18 -12.30 12.04 -8.17
N LEU A 19 -13.53 11.99 -7.62
CA LEU A 19 -13.97 10.89 -6.77
C LEU A 19 -13.94 9.54 -7.50
N VAL A 20 -14.37 9.51 -8.77
CA VAL A 20 -14.31 8.30 -9.61
C VAL A 20 -12.86 7.85 -9.81
N ILE A 21 -11.94 8.77 -10.11
CA ILE A 21 -10.51 8.43 -10.25
C ILE A 21 -9.96 7.82 -8.96
N VAL A 22 -10.23 8.44 -7.81
CA VAL A 22 -9.77 7.92 -6.52
C VAL A 22 -10.32 6.52 -6.30
N PHE A 23 -11.62 6.30 -6.50
CA PHE A 23 -12.26 4.99 -6.36
C PHE A 23 -11.61 3.92 -7.27
N LEU A 24 -11.34 4.26 -8.54
CA LEU A 24 -10.66 3.36 -9.48
C LEU A 24 -9.24 3.00 -9.02
N LYS A 25 -8.49 3.92 -8.40
CA LYS A 25 -7.14 3.62 -7.86
C LYS A 25 -7.20 2.59 -6.71
N PHE A 26 -8.17 2.70 -5.82
CA PHE A 26 -8.39 1.69 -4.77
C PHE A 26 -8.78 0.34 -5.36
N PHE A 27 -9.72 0.34 -6.31
CA PHE A 27 -10.20 -0.88 -6.95
C PHE A 27 -9.09 -1.63 -7.70
N THR A 28 -8.28 -0.92 -8.48
CA THR A 28 -7.15 -1.51 -9.21
C THR A 28 -6.09 -2.07 -8.27
N THR A 29 -5.81 -1.39 -7.15
CA THR A 29 -4.85 -1.87 -6.14
C THR A 29 -5.37 -3.12 -5.42
N TRP A 30 -6.66 -3.15 -5.07
CA TRP A 30 -7.31 -4.34 -4.52
C TRP A 30 -7.23 -5.53 -5.46
N LEU A 31 -7.53 -5.32 -6.74
CA LEU A 31 -7.52 -6.36 -7.75
C LEU A 31 -6.10 -6.94 -7.93
N ARG A 32 -5.07 -6.08 -7.99
CA ARG A 32 -3.66 -6.52 -8.04
C ARG A 32 -3.30 -7.41 -6.85
N ALA A 33 -3.70 -7.02 -5.64
CA ALA A 33 -3.46 -7.80 -4.42
C ALA A 33 -4.15 -9.17 -4.47
N ARG A 34 -5.39 -9.21 -4.95
CA ARG A 34 -6.18 -10.45 -5.04
C ARG A 34 -5.63 -11.42 -6.07
N VAL A 35 -5.19 -10.94 -7.23
CA VAL A 35 -4.61 -11.75 -8.31
C VAL A 35 -3.23 -12.29 -7.93
N ALA A 36 -2.48 -11.55 -7.12
CA ALA A 36 -1.16 -11.96 -6.64
C ALA A 36 -1.20 -12.91 -5.42
N SER A 37 -2.35 -13.48 -5.07
CA SER A 37 -2.54 -14.30 -3.87
C SER A 37 -2.17 -13.61 -2.55
N ALA A 38 -2.14 -12.28 -2.54
CA ALA A 38 -1.87 -11.45 -1.38
C ALA A 38 -3.12 -10.61 -1.04
N PRO A 39 -4.25 -11.24 -0.67
CA PRO A 39 -5.49 -10.49 -0.46
C PRO A 39 -5.35 -9.47 0.68
N VAL A 40 -5.70 -8.22 0.40
CA VAL A 40 -5.82 -7.15 1.39
C VAL A 40 -7.27 -6.69 1.39
N SER A 41 -7.89 -6.65 2.56
CA SER A 41 -9.30 -6.26 2.66
C SER A 41 -9.49 -4.77 2.37
N ILE A 42 -10.63 -4.43 1.77
CA ILE A 42 -10.98 -3.03 1.47
C ILE A 42 -11.03 -2.19 2.75
N GLY A 43 -11.54 -2.76 3.85
CA GLY A 43 -11.53 -2.11 5.17
C GLY A 43 -10.11 -1.77 5.64
N LYS A 44 -9.11 -2.64 5.41
CA LYS A 44 -7.71 -2.34 5.76
C LYS A 44 -7.13 -1.24 4.87
N MET A 45 -7.43 -1.21 3.57
CA MET A 45 -6.97 -0.13 2.69
C MET A 45 -7.55 1.23 3.06
N ILE A 46 -8.81 1.26 3.48
CA ILE A 46 -9.44 2.47 4.03
C ILE A 46 -8.73 2.87 5.33
N GLY A 47 -8.50 1.92 6.24
CA GLY A 47 -7.76 2.16 7.49
C GLY A 47 -6.37 2.75 7.28
N MET A 48 -5.59 2.19 6.36
CA MET A 48 -4.28 2.71 5.96
C MET A 48 -4.38 4.15 5.44
N SER A 49 -5.38 4.43 4.61
CA SER A 49 -5.60 5.79 4.07
C SER A 49 -5.94 6.81 5.16
N LEU A 50 -6.74 6.41 6.16
CA LEU A 50 -7.06 7.26 7.33
C LEU A 50 -5.82 7.56 8.18
N ARG A 51 -4.89 6.59 8.30
CA ARG A 51 -3.59 6.78 8.97
C ARG A 51 -2.55 7.49 8.10
N LYS A 52 -2.94 7.99 6.92
CA LYS A 52 -2.06 8.61 5.92
C LYS A 52 -0.93 7.70 5.41
N VAL A 53 -1.15 6.39 5.44
CA VAL A 53 -0.21 5.41 4.89
C VAL A 53 -0.54 5.17 3.40
N PRO A 54 0.45 5.22 2.50
CA PRO A 54 0.24 4.97 1.08
C PRO A 54 -0.11 3.50 0.82
N VAL A 55 -1.40 3.23 0.62
CA VAL A 55 -1.94 1.88 0.35
C VAL A 55 -1.22 1.17 -0.78
N GLY A 56 -0.93 1.88 -1.87
CA GLY A 56 -0.24 1.30 -3.03
C GLY A 56 1.12 0.72 -2.67
N LEU A 57 1.92 1.45 -1.88
CA LEU A 57 3.25 1.04 -1.45
C LEU A 57 3.19 -0.21 -0.56
N ILE A 58 2.29 -0.25 0.41
CA ILE A 58 2.14 -1.40 1.31
C ILE A 58 1.68 -2.64 0.55
N VAL A 59 0.68 -2.48 -0.33
CA VAL A 59 0.13 -3.59 -1.12
C VAL A 59 1.18 -4.12 -2.10
N ASP A 60 1.89 -3.25 -2.82
CA ASP A 60 2.89 -3.67 -3.81
C ASP A 60 4.10 -4.36 -3.15
N ASN A 61 4.55 -3.88 -1.99
CA ASN A 61 5.58 -4.55 -1.20
C ASN A 61 5.10 -5.90 -0.65
N ARG A 62 3.86 -5.99 -0.18
CA ARG A 62 3.29 -7.26 0.28
C ARG A 62 3.18 -8.29 -0.86
N ILE A 63 2.73 -7.86 -2.04
CA ILE A 63 2.70 -8.71 -3.24
C ILE A 63 4.10 -9.25 -3.53
N THR A 64 5.13 -8.41 -3.41
CA THR A 64 6.51 -8.80 -3.67
C THR A 64 7.02 -9.82 -2.65
N ALA A 65 6.73 -9.62 -1.36
CA ALA A 65 7.06 -10.56 -0.30
C ALA A 65 6.38 -11.93 -0.51
N VAL A 66 5.06 -11.94 -0.74
CA VAL A 66 4.27 -13.17 -0.94
C VAL A 66 4.76 -13.93 -2.19
N LYS A 67 5.08 -13.23 -3.28
CA LYS A 67 5.66 -13.85 -4.48
C LYS A 67 7.04 -14.46 -4.25
N ALA A 68 7.78 -13.97 -3.26
CA ALA A 68 9.05 -14.55 -2.85
C ALA A 68 8.90 -15.67 -1.81
N GLY A 69 7.67 -16.06 -1.44
CA GLY A 69 7.41 -17.09 -0.45
C GLY A 69 7.40 -16.57 1.00
N ILE A 70 7.49 -15.26 1.20
CA ILE A 70 7.51 -14.63 2.53
C ILE A 70 6.12 -14.06 2.82
N ASP A 71 5.35 -14.73 3.68
CA ASP A 71 4.02 -14.26 4.07
C ASP A 71 4.11 -13.29 5.26
N ILE A 72 3.97 -11.99 4.96
CA ILE A 72 3.90 -10.94 5.97
C ILE A 72 2.53 -10.26 5.85
N ALA A 73 1.89 -10.04 7.00
CA ALA A 73 0.64 -9.30 7.05
C ALA A 73 0.85 -7.83 6.64
N SER A 74 -0.22 -7.14 6.23
CA SER A 74 -0.17 -5.70 5.94
C SER A 74 0.16 -4.84 7.17
N ASP A 75 -0.22 -5.30 8.37
CA ASP A 75 -0.22 -4.47 9.57
C ASP A 75 1.21 -4.19 10.09
N PRO A 76 2.14 -5.17 10.12
CA PRO A 76 3.56 -4.91 10.41
C PRO A 76 4.23 -3.99 9.38
N LEU A 77 3.88 -4.12 8.09
CA LEU A 77 4.40 -3.24 7.03
C LEU A 77 3.91 -1.80 7.23
N GLU A 78 2.64 -1.64 7.59
CA GLU A 78 2.05 -0.34 7.94
C GLU A 78 2.73 0.25 9.17
N ALA A 79 2.94 -0.53 10.23
CA ALA A 79 3.60 -0.09 11.45
C ALA A 79 5.04 0.37 11.20
N HIS A 80 5.80 -0.37 10.38
CA HIS A 80 7.17 0.01 10.00
C HIS A 80 7.21 1.31 9.21
N TYR A 81 6.28 1.50 8.26
CA TYR A 81 6.16 2.76 7.52
C TYR A 81 5.82 3.93 8.45
N LEU A 82 4.91 3.74 9.41
CA LEU A 82 4.55 4.76 10.38
C LEU A 82 5.68 5.08 11.37
N ALA A 83 6.57 4.12 11.63
CA ALA A 83 7.79 4.34 12.40
C ALA A 83 8.86 5.14 11.62
N GLY A 84 8.62 5.45 10.34
CA GLY A 84 9.54 6.20 9.48
C GLY A 84 10.52 5.34 8.70
N GLY A 85 10.37 4.02 8.71
CA GLY A 85 11.25 3.10 7.99
C GLY A 85 10.84 2.86 6.54
N ASP A 86 11.75 2.29 5.76
CA ASP A 86 11.55 1.90 4.36
C ASP A 86 11.11 0.43 4.26
N VAL A 87 9.80 0.25 4.06
CA VAL A 87 9.19 -1.07 3.86
C VAL A 87 9.77 -1.81 2.64
N GLY A 88 10.08 -1.09 1.57
CA GLY A 88 10.64 -1.68 0.36
C GLY A 88 12.03 -2.24 0.59
N GLN A 89 12.89 -1.49 1.27
CA GLN A 89 14.23 -1.93 1.65
C GLN A 89 14.19 -3.18 2.54
N VAL A 90 13.30 -3.20 3.55
CA VAL A 90 13.11 -4.37 4.43
C VAL A 90 12.69 -5.60 3.64
N ILE A 91 11.69 -5.50 2.75
CA ILE A 91 11.24 -6.64 1.94
C ILE A 91 12.35 -7.14 1.01
N LEU A 92 13.09 -6.24 0.35
CA LEU A 92 14.21 -6.63 -0.52
C LEU A 92 15.32 -7.32 0.27
N ALA A 93 15.65 -6.83 1.47
CA ALA A 93 16.64 -7.44 2.34
C ALA A 93 16.22 -8.84 2.80
N LEU A 94 14.94 -9.04 3.14
CA LEU A 94 14.41 -10.36 3.50
C LEU A 94 14.49 -11.35 2.33
N ILE A 95 14.12 -10.92 1.12
CA ILE A 95 14.22 -11.76 -0.09
C ILE A 95 15.68 -12.11 -0.39
N ALA A 96 16.60 -11.16 -0.21
CA ALA A 96 18.02 -11.40 -0.41
C ALA A 96 18.60 -12.37 0.63
N ALA A 97 18.21 -12.21 1.89
CA ALA A 97 18.63 -13.09 2.99
C ALA A 97 18.11 -14.52 2.78
N ASP A 98 16.84 -14.69 2.41
CA ASP A 98 16.24 -16.00 2.11
C ASP A 98 16.98 -16.71 0.96
N LYS A 99 17.27 -15.99 -0.14
CA LYS A 99 18.07 -16.51 -1.26
C LYS A 99 19.51 -16.85 -0.88
N ALA A 100 20.08 -16.15 0.10
CA ALA A 100 21.43 -16.39 0.61
C ALA A 100 21.47 -17.49 1.69
N GLY A 101 20.32 -18.05 2.10
CA GLY A 101 20.24 -19.01 3.20
C GLY A 101 20.51 -18.40 4.58
N ILE A 102 20.33 -17.07 4.71
CA ILE A 102 20.53 -16.33 5.96
C ILE A 102 19.18 -16.17 6.64
N GLY A 103 19.06 -16.66 7.88
CA GLY A 103 17.87 -16.46 8.71
C GLY A 103 17.74 -15.01 9.16
N LEU A 104 16.98 -14.20 8.41
CA LEU A 104 16.64 -12.82 8.76
C LEU A 104 15.14 -12.72 9.06
N ASP A 105 14.80 -12.36 10.30
CA ASP A 105 13.43 -12.09 10.71
C ASP A 105 12.97 -10.69 10.30
N PHE A 106 11.69 -10.51 10.01
CA PHE A 106 11.10 -9.22 9.65
C PHE A 106 11.38 -8.14 10.71
N ASN A 107 11.22 -8.44 12.00
CA ASN A 107 11.46 -7.45 13.06
C ASN A 107 12.93 -7.05 13.14
N ARG A 108 13.85 -7.99 12.89
CA ARG A 108 15.28 -7.71 12.84
C ARG A 108 15.62 -6.84 11.63
N ALA A 109 15.03 -7.13 10.47
CA ALA A 109 15.21 -6.31 9.28
C ALA A 109 14.67 -4.87 9.50
N CYS A 110 13.50 -4.73 10.13
CA CYS A 110 12.95 -3.43 10.54
C CYS A 110 13.87 -2.67 11.50
N ALA A 111 14.43 -3.36 12.49
CA ALA A 111 15.35 -2.74 13.44
C ALA A 111 16.65 -2.26 12.79
N ILE A 112 17.17 -3.00 11.79
CA ILE A 112 18.36 -2.60 11.02
C ILE A 112 18.04 -1.37 10.17
N ASP A 113 16.89 -1.36 9.51
CA ASP A 113 16.43 -0.23 8.68
C ASP A 113 16.29 1.06 9.50
N LEU A 114 15.66 0.99 10.68
CA LEU A 114 15.50 2.16 11.57
C LEU A 114 16.80 2.62 12.24
N ALA A 115 17.84 1.78 12.26
CA ALA A 115 19.14 2.13 12.81
C ALA A 115 20.06 2.85 11.80
N THR A 116 19.61 3.02 10.55
CA THR A 116 20.34 3.69 9.46
C THR A 116 19.98 5.16 9.39
#